data_AF-A0A498PR81-F1
#
_entry.id   AF-A0A498PR81-F1
#
_cell.length_a   1.000
_cell.length_b   1.000
_cell.length_c   1.000
_cell.angle_alpha   90.00
_cell.angle_beta   90.00
_cell.angle_gamma   90.00
#
_symmetry.space_group_name_H-M   'P 1'
#
loop_
_entity.id
_entity.type
_entity.pdbx_description
1 polymer ?
#
loop_
_entity_poly.entity_id
_entity_poly.type
_entity_poly.pdbx_seq_one_letter_code
_entity_poly.pdbx_strand_id
1 'polypeptide(L)'
;MAFDMRYAALGTTVLGHPEVSVGIIPGGGGTQRLPRLIGRGRALEVILGCLDVDAATAEAWGYVNRALPADELRRFVDKLAARIASYPPTAIAAAKRAVDAALDERLDVATGLRIEDRLLRETLTEPAARRLLQAVIDAGAQTRDFELGAAPKPRASPGSVHRRQR
;
A
#
# COMPACT_ATOMS: atom_id res chain seq x y z
N MET A 1 -13.30 7.04 6.61
CA MET A 1 -12.91 6.30 5.38
C MET A 1 -11.97 7.06 4.44
N ALA A 2 -11.47 8.26 4.77
CA ALA A 2 -10.69 9.08 3.83
C ALA A 2 -9.18 8.75 3.77
N PHE A 3 -8.65 7.98 4.73
CA PHE A 3 -7.27 7.49 4.72
C PHE A 3 -7.09 6.41 3.65
N ASP A 4 -5.87 6.27 3.09
CA ASP A 4 -5.54 5.22 2.10
C ASP A 4 -5.75 3.81 2.69
N MET A 5 -5.28 3.61 3.93
CA MET A 5 -5.31 2.33 4.64
C MET A 5 -5.92 2.50 6.03
N ARG A 6 -6.61 1.47 6.51
CA ARG A 6 -7.34 1.43 7.79
C ARG A 6 -7.06 0.10 8.48
N TYR A 7 -6.68 0.13 9.75
CA TYR A 7 -6.43 -1.06 10.57
C TYR A 7 -7.23 -0.95 11.87
N ALA A 8 -7.81 -2.06 12.32
CA ALA A 8 -8.70 -2.09 13.48
C ALA A 8 -8.17 -3.03 14.57
N ALA A 9 -8.51 -2.73 15.82
CA ALA A 9 -8.25 -3.61 16.95
C ALA A 9 -9.45 -4.54 17.20
N LEU A 10 -9.18 -5.84 17.22
CA LEU A 10 -10.16 -6.86 17.58
C LEU A 10 -10.70 -6.63 19.00
N GLY A 11 -12.00 -6.86 19.19
CA GLY A 11 -12.67 -6.76 20.49
C GLY A 11 -12.90 -5.34 21.04
N THR A 12 -12.39 -4.30 20.37
CA THR A 12 -12.55 -2.90 20.82
C THR A 12 -13.02 -1.94 19.75
N THR A 13 -12.68 -2.17 18.47
CA THR A 13 -13.10 -1.27 17.38
C THR A 13 -14.53 -1.57 16.96
N VAL A 14 -15.34 -0.51 16.92
CA VAL A 14 -16.70 -0.50 16.37
C VAL A 14 -16.82 0.66 15.39
N LEU A 15 -17.38 0.39 14.20
CA LEU A 15 -17.57 1.37 13.13
C LEU A 15 -19.04 1.41 12.72
N GLY A 16 -19.59 2.60 12.49
CA GLY A 16 -20.98 2.76 12.09
C GLY A 16 -21.29 4.13 11.50
N HIS A 17 -22.54 4.33 11.10
CA HIS A 17 -23.07 5.58 10.59
C HIS A 17 -24.40 5.92 11.28
N PRO A 18 -24.40 6.74 12.35
CA PRO A 18 -25.60 7.02 13.12
C PRO A 18 -26.52 8.08 12.47
N GLU A 19 -26.12 8.68 11.35
CA GLU A 19 -26.75 9.88 10.80
C GLU A 19 -28.25 9.73 10.48
N VAL A 20 -28.66 8.56 9.99
CA VAL A 20 -30.08 8.31 9.64
C VAL A 20 -30.99 8.32 10.88
N SER A 21 -30.48 7.90 12.05
CA SER A 21 -31.25 7.90 13.29
C SER A 21 -31.70 9.30 13.73
N VAL A 22 -31.00 10.34 13.29
CA VAL A 22 -31.33 11.75 13.58
C VAL A 22 -31.94 12.48 12.37
N GLY A 23 -32.36 11.73 11.34
CA GLY A 23 -33.04 12.28 10.17
C GLY A 23 -32.12 12.96 9.13
N ILE A 24 -30.81 12.68 9.17
CA ILE A 24 -29.85 13.19 8.16
C ILE A 24 -29.13 12.03 7.48
N ILE A 25 -28.26 12.34 6.52
CA ILE A 25 -27.41 11.34 5.85
C ILE A 25 -25.94 11.54 6.22
N PRO A 26 -25.07 10.52 6.05
CA PRO A 26 -23.63 10.70 6.17
C PRO A 26 -23.08 11.76 5.19
N GLY A 27 -22.80 12.96 5.73
CA GLY A 27 -22.28 14.10 4.95
C GLY A 27 -20.77 14.09 4.73
N GLY A 28 -20.01 13.34 5.54
CA GLY A 28 -18.54 13.22 5.45
C GLY A 28 -18.04 12.31 4.31
N GLY A 29 -18.89 12.02 3.33
CA GLY A 29 -18.60 11.10 2.22
C GLY A 29 -18.77 9.61 2.55
N GLY A 30 -19.49 9.28 3.63
CA GLY A 30 -19.83 7.89 3.96
C GLY A 30 -20.67 7.21 2.88
N THR A 31 -21.66 7.93 2.36
CA THR A 31 -22.49 7.52 1.22
C THR A 31 -21.71 7.31 -0.08
N GLN A 32 -20.50 7.86 -0.17
CA GLN A 32 -19.66 7.78 -1.37
C GLN A 32 -18.57 6.70 -1.24
N ARG A 33 -17.88 6.65 -0.11
CA ARG A 33 -16.72 5.78 0.06
C ARG A 33 -17.10 4.39 0.54
N LEU A 34 -18.08 4.26 1.43
CA LEU A 34 -18.49 2.97 1.97
C LEU A 34 -18.96 1.98 0.89
N PRO A 35 -19.86 2.33 -0.05
CA PRO A 35 -20.29 1.37 -1.07
C PRO A 35 -19.19 0.93 -2.03
N ARG A 36 -18.12 1.73 -2.20
CA ARG A 36 -16.94 1.36 -2.99
C ARG A 36 -16.03 0.38 -2.25
N LEU A 37 -16.07 0.37 -0.91
CA LEU A 37 -15.29 -0.54 -0.07
C LEU A 37 -16.01 -1.87 0.15
N ILE A 38 -17.31 -1.83 0.51
CA ILE A 38 -18.05 -3.01 0.99
C ILE A 38 -19.24 -3.39 0.10
N GLY A 39 -19.43 -2.72 -1.02
CA GLY A 39 -20.57 -2.92 -1.92
C GLY A 39 -21.85 -2.20 -1.44
N ARG A 40 -22.79 -2.01 -2.36
CA ARG A 40 -24.02 -1.22 -2.12
C ARG A 40 -24.91 -1.82 -1.01
N GLY A 41 -25.11 -3.13 -1.01
CA GLY A 41 -26.01 -3.80 -0.05
C GLY A 41 -25.58 -3.59 1.40
N ARG A 42 -24.34 -3.97 1.71
CA ARG A 42 -23.75 -3.78 3.05
C ARG A 42 -23.64 -2.32 3.43
N ALA A 43 -23.34 -1.42 2.48
CA ALA A 43 -23.31 0.01 2.77
C ALA A 43 -24.69 0.55 3.20
N LEU A 44 -25.77 0.10 2.57
CA LEU A 44 -27.13 0.47 2.98
C LEU A 44 -27.53 -0.16 4.31
N GLU A 45 -27.13 -1.40 4.57
CA GLU A 45 -27.33 -2.06 5.86
C GLU A 45 -26.71 -1.24 7.01
N VAL A 46 -25.46 -0.79 6.83
CA VAL A 46 -24.77 0.06 7.81
C VAL A 46 -25.43 1.44 7.95
N ILE A 47 -25.71 2.12 6.84
CA ILE A 47 -26.16 3.52 6.85
C ILE A 47 -27.63 3.62 7.28
N LEU A 48 -28.53 2.83 6.69
CA LEU A 48 -29.96 2.88 7.00
C LEU A 48 -30.27 2.25 8.35
N GLY A 49 -29.57 1.15 8.68
CA GLY A 49 -29.74 0.45 9.94
C GLY A 49 -29.02 1.13 11.12
N CYS A 50 -28.17 2.13 10.85
CA CYS A 50 -27.25 2.70 11.85
C CYS A 50 -26.45 1.59 12.57
N LEU A 51 -26.04 0.57 11.80
CA LEU A 51 -25.45 -0.65 12.36
C LEU A 51 -24.04 -0.41 12.85
N ASP A 52 -23.76 -0.89 14.05
CA ASP A 52 -22.42 -1.04 14.60
C ASP A 52 -21.75 -2.28 14.01
N VAL A 53 -20.60 -2.08 13.37
CA VAL A 53 -19.79 -3.12 12.73
C VAL A 53 -18.51 -3.31 13.52
N ASP A 54 -18.31 -4.51 14.06
CA ASP A 54 -17.07 -4.87 14.77
C ASP A 54 -15.87 -5.01 13.82
N ALA A 55 -14.66 -5.06 14.40
CA ALA A 55 -13.42 -5.14 13.65
C ALA A 55 -13.32 -6.37 12.71
N ALA A 56 -13.78 -7.54 13.16
CA ALA A 56 -13.67 -8.78 12.39
C ALA A 56 -14.60 -8.76 11.17
N THR A 57 -15.83 -8.29 11.35
CA THR A 57 -16.80 -8.07 10.29
C THR A 57 -16.33 -6.98 9.34
N ALA A 58 -15.77 -5.88 9.88
CA ALA A 58 -15.21 -4.80 9.08
C ALA A 58 -14.06 -5.26 8.18
N GLU A 59 -13.18 -6.16 8.65
CA GLU A 59 -12.14 -6.77 7.81
C GLU A 59 -12.75 -7.68 6.75
N ALA A 60 -13.65 -8.60 7.15
CA ALA A 60 -14.29 -9.54 6.23
C ALA A 60 -15.08 -8.85 5.11
N TRP A 61 -15.57 -7.63 5.34
CA TRP A 61 -16.30 -6.86 4.34
C TRP A 61 -15.40 -5.95 3.50
N GLY A 62 -14.16 -5.71 3.90
CA GLY A 62 -13.26 -4.74 3.25
C GLY A 62 -13.42 -3.29 3.74
N TYR A 63 -14.15 -3.06 4.84
CA TYR A 63 -14.28 -1.74 5.47
C TYR A 63 -12.92 -1.27 6.03
N VAL A 64 -12.17 -2.20 6.63
CA VAL A 64 -10.76 -2.01 7.03
C VAL A 64 -9.86 -2.99 6.29
N ASN A 65 -8.57 -2.68 6.19
CA ASN A 65 -7.59 -3.52 5.50
C ASN A 65 -7.29 -4.80 6.29
N ARG A 66 -7.14 -4.68 7.62
CA ARG A 66 -6.97 -5.82 8.55
C ARG A 66 -7.49 -5.48 9.94
N ALA A 67 -7.99 -6.49 10.65
CA ALA A 67 -8.19 -6.45 12.09
C ALA A 67 -7.07 -7.24 12.77
N LEU A 68 -6.54 -6.71 13.87
CA LEU A 68 -5.40 -7.26 14.59
C LEU A 68 -5.72 -7.35 16.09
N PRO A 69 -5.07 -8.26 16.85
CA PRO A 69 -5.10 -8.20 18.30
C PRO A 69 -4.72 -6.79 18.78
N ALA A 70 -5.43 -6.29 19.79
CA ALA A 70 -5.33 -4.88 20.21
C ALA A 70 -3.89 -4.51 20.65
N ASP A 71 -3.20 -5.44 21.29
CA ASP A 71 -1.81 -5.33 21.75
C ASP A 71 -0.78 -5.38 20.61
N GLU A 72 -1.14 -5.91 19.44
CA GLU A 72 -0.26 -5.97 18.28
C GLU A 72 -0.45 -4.82 17.29
N LEU A 73 -1.64 -4.20 17.29
CA LEU A 73 -2.03 -3.19 16.30
C LEU A 73 -1.00 -2.06 16.19
N ARG A 74 -0.56 -1.50 17.33
CA ARG A 74 0.36 -0.36 17.35
C ARG A 74 1.69 -0.70 16.69
N ARG A 75 2.29 -1.82 17.10
CA ARG A 75 3.56 -2.35 16.59
C ARG A 75 3.48 -2.62 15.09
N PHE A 76 2.37 -3.19 14.62
CA PHE A 76 2.16 -3.45 13.20
C PHE A 76 2.14 -2.15 12.39
N VAL A 77 1.33 -1.18 12.82
CA VAL A 77 1.18 0.11 12.13
C VAL A 77 2.49 0.89 12.13
N ASP A 78 3.23 0.91 13.24
CA ASP A 78 4.56 1.56 13.30
C ASP A 78 5.55 0.95 12.32
N LYS A 79 5.64 -0.39 12.30
CA LYS A 79 6.53 -1.08 11.37
C LYS A 79 6.18 -0.78 9.93
N LEU A 80 4.89 -0.75 9.58
CA LEU A 80 4.44 -0.40 8.23
C LEU A 80 4.75 1.06 7.89
N ALA A 81 4.44 1.99 8.79
CA ALA A 81 4.68 3.42 8.58
C ALA A 81 6.18 3.71 8.42
N ALA A 82 7.03 3.16 9.28
CA ALA A 82 8.49 3.29 9.19
C ALA A 82 9.02 2.69 7.88
N ARG A 83 8.47 1.55 7.43
CA ARG A 83 8.83 0.96 6.14
C ARG A 83 8.47 1.89 4.98
N ILE A 84 7.24 2.43 4.94
CA ILE A 84 6.82 3.36 3.88
C ILE A 84 7.69 4.62 3.89
N ALA A 85 7.95 5.19 5.07
CA ALA A 85 8.76 6.40 5.23
C ALA A 85 10.24 6.20 4.81
N SER A 86 10.73 4.96 4.74
CA SER A 86 12.09 4.66 4.27
C SER A 86 12.28 4.75 2.75
N TYR A 87 11.20 4.91 1.98
CA TYR A 87 11.25 4.95 0.51
C TYR A 87 11.25 6.38 -0.05
N PRO A 88 11.73 6.59 -1.29
CA PRO A 88 11.69 7.90 -1.93
C PRO A 88 10.26 8.49 -1.98
N PRO A 89 10.02 9.69 -1.42
CA PRO A 89 8.68 10.29 -1.39
C PRO A 89 8.05 10.47 -2.78
N THR A 90 8.86 10.76 -3.80
CA THR A 90 8.43 10.89 -5.19
C THR A 90 7.85 9.58 -5.73
N ALA A 91 8.48 8.45 -5.42
CA ALA A 91 7.99 7.12 -5.81
C ALA A 91 6.68 6.78 -5.08
N ILE A 92 6.57 7.10 -3.77
CA ILE A 92 5.34 6.90 -2.99
C ILE A 92 4.19 7.70 -3.61
N ALA A 93 4.41 8.99 -3.90
CA ALA A 93 3.41 9.86 -4.50
C ALA A 93 3.00 9.41 -5.91
N ALA A 94 3.97 9.00 -6.74
CA ALA A 94 3.71 8.46 -8.07
C ALA A 94 2.87 7.18 -8.02
N ALA A 95 3.20 6.25 -7.12
CA ALA A 95 2.44 5.01 -6.94
C ALA A 95 0.98 5.30 -6.54
N LYS A 96 0.76 6.23 -5.59
CA LYS A 96 -0.61 6.65 -5.22
C LYS A 96 -1.38 7.20 -6.42
N ARG A 97 -0.77 8.09 -7.20
CA ARG A 97 -1.39 8.68 -8.40
C ARG A 97 -1.74 7.63 -9.46
N ALA A 98 -0.89 6.62 -9.65
CA ALA A 98 -1.17 5.54 -10.59
C ALA A 98 -2.36 4.68 -10.12
N VAL A 99 -2.42 4.35 -8.83
CA VAL A 99 -3.55 3.63 -8.23
C VAL A 99 -4.84 4.44 -8.32
N ASP A 100 -4.81 5.73 -8.00
CA ASP A 100 -5.97 6.61 -8.09
C ASP A 100 -6.50 6.70 -9.53
N ALA A 101 -5.62 6.73 -10.54
CA ALA A 101 -6.00 6.72 -11.95
C ALA A 101 -6.72 5.42 -12.35
N ALA A 102 -6.33 4.27 -11.77
CA ALA A 102 -7.00 2.99 -12.02
C ALA A 102 -8.42 2.93 -11.42
N LEU A 103 -8.74 3.80 -10.45
CA LEU A 103 -10.04 3.89 -9.80
C LEU A 103 -10.94 4.99 -10.40
N ASP A 104 -10.43 5.80 -11.34
CA ASP A 104 -11.21 6.79 -12.05
C ASP A 104 -12.03 6.12 -13.15
N GLU A 105 -13.33 5.95 -12.92
CA GLU A 105 -14.28 5.30 -13.84
C GLU A 105 -14.36 5.99 -15.22
N ARG A 106 -13.82 7.21 -15.37
CA ARG A 106 -13.76 7.94 -16.65
C ARG A 106 -12.58 7.51 -17.52
N LEU A 107 -11.63 6.75 -16.98
CA LEU A 107 -10.42 6.32 -17.67
C LEU A 107 -10.53 4.84 -18.05
N ASP A 108 -10.19 4.53 -19.29
CA ASP A 108 -9.98 3.13 -19.70
C ASP A 108 -8.62 2.61 -19.21
N VAL A 109 -8.46 1.29 -19.21
CA VAL A 109 -7.21 0.63 -18.80
C VAL A 109 -6.02 1.13 -19.63
N ALA A 110 -6.20 1.35 -20.94
CA ALA A 110 -5.13 1.83 -21.81
C ALA A 110 -4.65 3.24 -21.43
N THR A 111 -5.54 4.12 -21.00
CA THR A 111 -5.19 5.46 -20.51
C THR A 111 -4.57 5.39 -19.12
N GLY A 112 -5.08 4.53 -18.24
CA GLY A 112 -4.46 4.23 -16.95
C GLY A 112 -3.00 3.75 -17.09
N LEU A 113 -2.74 2.80 -17.99
CA LEU A 113 -1.39 2.30 -18.28
C LEU A 113 -0.46 3.37 -18.86
N ARG A 114 -0.97 4.30 -19.68
CA ARG A 114 -0.18 5.44 -20.16
C ARG A 114 0.18 6.41 -19.03
N ILE A 115 -0.71 6.61 -18.07
CA ILE A 115 -0.44 7.41 -16.86
C ILE A 115 0.63 6.71 -16.02
N GLU A 116 0.52 5.39 -15.82
CA GLU A 116 1.51 4.57 -15.12
C GLU A 116 2.89 4.64 -15.77
N ASP A 117 3.01 4.41 -17.09
CA ASP A 117 4.29 4.48 -17.81
C ASP A 117 4.93 5.86 -17.69
N ARG A 118 4.15 6.94 -17.80
CA ARG A 118 4.67 8.30 -17.58
C ARG A 118 5.21 8.48 -16.17
N LEU A 119 4.44 8.10 -15.15
CA LEU A 119 4.84 8.22 -13.73
C LEU A 119 6.09 7.38 -13.43
N LEU A 120 6.17 6.17 -13.99
CA LEU A 120 7.35 5.31 -13.89
C LEU A 120 8.57 6.01 -14.49
N ARG A 121 8.47 6.54 -15.72
CA ARG A 121 9.55 7.28 -16.38
C ARG A 121 10.01 8.49 -15.56
N GLU A 122 9.08 9.25 -14.97
CA GLU A 122 9.40 10.35 -14.06
C GLU A 122 10.22 9.85 -12.87
N THR A 123 9.81 8.76 -12.21
CA THR A 123 10.57 8.22 -11.07
C THR A 123 11.91 7.62 -11.44
N LEU A 124 12.07 7.08 -12.66
CA LEU A 124 13.34 6.50 -13.12
C LEU A 124 14.44 7.55 -13.34
N THR A 125 14.08 8.80 -13.59
CA THR A 125 15.07 9.89 -13.72
C THR A 125 15.57 10.40 -12.37
N GLU A 126 14.89 10.07 -11.26
CA GLU A 126 15.26 10.52 -9.93
C GLU A 126 16.61 9.93 -9.48
N PRO A 127 17.53 10.75 -8.92
CA PRO A 127 18.83 10.27 -8.45
C PRO A 127 18.73 9.17 -7.39
N ALA A 128 17.70 9.22 -6.54
CA ALA A 128 17.45 8.20 -5.53
C ALA A 128 17.13 6.84 -6.16
N ALA A 129 16.29 6.81 -7.21
CA ALA A 129 15.93 5.58 -7.91
C ALA A 129 17.16 4.94 -8.56
N ARG A 130 17.99 5.72 -9.25
CA ARG A 130 19.24 5.21 -9.86
C ARG A 130 20.16 4.57 -8.83
N ARG A 131 20.38 5.22 -7.69
CA ARG A 131 21.23 4.67 -6.61
C ARG A 131 20.69 3.36 -6.05
N LEU A 132 19.39 3.31 -5.76
CA LEU A 132 18.73 2.13 -5.18
C LEU A 132 18.70 0.95 -6.16
N LEU A 133 18.41 1.20 -7.44
CA LEU A 133 18.46 0.19 -8.49
C LEU A 133 19.88 -0.35 -8.67
N GLN A 134 20.90 0.53 -8.72
CA GLN A 134 22.28 0.07 -8.80
C GLN A 134 22.67 -0.78 -7.58
N ALA A 135 22.27 -0.37 -6.38
CA ALA A 135 22.55 -1.13 -5.16
C ALA A 135 21.94 -2.54 -5.19
N VAL A 136 20.72 -2.69 -5.73
CA VAL A 136 20.07 -4.01 -5.81
C VAL A 136 20.70 -4.89 -6.89
N ILE A 137 21.11 -4.31 -8.03
CA ILE A 137 21.87 -5.01 -9.07
C ILE A 137 23.24 -5.44 -8.53
N ASP A 138 23.95 -4.57 -7.82
CA ASP A 138 25.24 -4.89 -7.20
C ASP A 138 25.12 -5.97 -6.12
N ALA A 139 23.96 -6.08 -5.47
CA ALA A 139 23.63 -7.15 -4.55
C ALA A 139 23.29 -8.49 -5.24
N GLY A 140 23.21 -8.50 -6.57
CA GLY A 140 22.99 -9.70 -7.38
C GLY A 140 21.56 -9.86 -7.90
N ALA A 141 20.70 -8.84 -7.82
CA ALA A 141 19.38 -8.90 -8.44
C ALA A 141 19.48 -9.32 -9.92
N GLN A 142 18.49 -10.08 -10.39
CA GLN A 142 18.48 -10.71 -11.72
C GLN A 142 19.50 -11.84 -11.93
N THR A 143 20.20 -12.29 -10.88
CA THR A 143 20.97 -13.54 -10.91
C THR A 143 20.16 -14.71 -10.33
N ARG A 144 20.39 -15.93 -10.83
CA ARG A 144 19.70 -17.13 -10.32
C ARG A 144 19.80 -17.27 -8.80
N ASP A 145 20.99 -17.06 -8.24
CA ASP A 145 21.23 -17.26 -6.80
C ASP A 145 20.41 -16.24 -5.97
N PHE A 146 20.38 -14.96 -6.35
CA PHE A 146 19.60 -13.94 -5.66
C PHE A 146 18.09 -14.17 -5.75
N GLU A 147 17.58 -14.49 -6.94
CA GLU A 147 16.13 -14.73 -7.15
C GLU A 147 15.65 -16.01 -6.45
N LEU A 148 16.53 -16.98 -6.21
CA LEU A 148 16.25 -18.17 -5.40
C LEU A 148 16.41 -17.91 -3.88
N GLY A 149 16.76 -16.70 -3.47
CA GLY A 149 16.97 -16.34 -2.06
C GLY A 149 18.24 -16.96 -1.45
N ALA A 150 19.19 -17.39 -2.28
CA ALA A 150 20.49 -17.85 -1.79
C ALA A 150 21.28 -16.66 -1.23
N ALA A 151 21.98 -16.87 -0.11
CA ALA A 151 22.78 -15.83 0.52
C ALA A 151 23.79 -15.25 -0.49
N PRO A 152 24.00 -13.92 -0.51
CA PRO A 152 24.93 -13.30 -1.45
C PRO A 152 26.33 -13.88 -1.25
N LYS A 153 26.97 -14.33 -2.34
CA LYS A 153 28.36 -14.80 -2.30
C LYS A 153 29.26 -13.63 -1.86
N PRO A 154 30.19 -13.84 -0.90
CA PRO A 154 31.11 -12.79 -0.50
C PRO A 154 31.91 -12.31 -1.71
N ARG A 155 31.99 -10.99 -1.91
CA ARG A 155 32.79 -10.39 -2.98
C ARG A 155 34.23 -10.90 -2.91
N ALA A 156 34.76 -11.41 -4.01
CA ALA A 156 36.19 -11.66 -4.13
C ALA A 156 36.93 -10.31 -4.02
N SER A 157 37.88 -10.22 -3.08
CA SER A 157 38.71 -9.02 -2.91
C SER A 157 39.50 -8.73 -4.18
N PRO A 158 39.59 -7.45 -4.63
CA PRO A 158 40.40 -7.11 -5.80
C PRO A 158 41.87 -7.15 -5.42
N GLY A 159 42.56 -8.25 -5.71
CA GLY A 159 44.00 -8.34 -5.46
C GLY A 159 44.65 -9.71 -5.67
N SER A 160 44.98 -10.04 -6.91
CA SER A 160 46.25 -10.73 -7.21
C SER A 160 46.66 -10.47 -8.65
N VAL A 161 47.26 -9.30 -8.86
CA VAL A 161 48.07 -9.03 -10.05
C VAL A 161 49.17 -10.09 -10.09
N HIS A 162 49.10 -11.00 -11.06
CA HIS A 162 50.16 -11.96 -11.37
C HIS A 162 51.42 -11.18 -11.80
N ARG A 163 52.33 -10.92 -10.85
CA ARG A 163 53.73 -10.60 -11.16
C ARG A 163 54.38 -11.86 -11.74
N ARG A 164 54.46 -11.94 -13.07
CA ARG A 164 55.40 -12.86 -13.73
C ARG A 164 56.81 -12.31 -13.50
N GLN A 165 57.57 -12.97 -12.62
CA GLN A 165 59.02 -12.80 -12.57
C GLN A 165 59.62 -13.50 -13.80
N ARG A 166 60.43 -12.75 -14.54
CA ARG A 166 61.50 -13.28 -15.40
C ARG A 166 62.77 -13.31 -14.58
#